data_AF-A0A0M0JPL7-F1
#
_entry.id   AF-A0A0M0JPL7-F1
#
_cell.length_a   1.000
_cell.length_b   1.000
_cell.length_c   1.000
_cell.angle_alpha   90.00
_cell.angle_beta   90.00
_cell.angle_gamma   90.00
#
_symmetry.space_group_name_H-M   'P 1'
#
loop_
_entity.id
_entity.type
_entity.pdbx_description
1 polymer ?
#
loop_
_entity_poly.entity_id
_entity_poly.type
_entity_poly.pdbx_seq_one_letter_code
_entity_poly.pdbx_strand_id
1 'polypeptide(L)'
;MQVGTRVKVQSKEGEGTVRFIGETGFKEGEWIGIVMDLPVGKHNGTVEGYQYFTCAEAHGLMVRREKAAVLTRGRSGGDGSAPSRAAPGARGNGGGYGGGYGGGSSGRYGGGPFLGGAFADDDDDMGVGFGGPPRNFAGVWAEMLTALSAEAMDDVRGLSQGDRILLPASVLHTLMSRVPSAHMPRPMLFRLTLAGSDSAPRHVGVLEFSAPEGTVVVPLWLLRSMGVNDGDALLVESASLPKGTFAKLQPLDDEFAARTMDPRTTLEAAITGVFTTLAKGDSIVVPVDGIDVEVFVVELRPADAVCVVDTELEVDFVASVINEEEQRQRQSELEEERRREAQAAAALEQARQEAAKRAADAAEAEAAAAAEAQRAIQREHAAAALPPEPDAGPDACTVIVRMPDGPRVSRRFAKATTLAVVRGWVESSSPPERPMASFELVSNYPRSVGTEANTGISLEEAGLHPQATFFVKEAQAE
;
A
#
# COMPACT_ATOMS: atom_id res chain seq x y z
N MET A 1 13.19 -10.70 29.40
CA MET A 1 14.30 -10.19 28.56
C MET A 1 15.45 -9.82 29.48
N GLN A 2 16.68 -10.17 29.14
CA GLN A 2 17.89 -9.89 29.92
C GLN A 2 19.00 -9.39 28.97
N VAL A 3 20.04 -8.76 29.51
CA VAL A 3 21.24 -8.42 28.72
C VAL A 3 21.83 -9.69 28.10
N GLY A 4 22.24 -9.62 26.83
CA GLY A 4 22.64 -10.76 26.00
C GLY A 4 21.49 -11.48 25.27
N THR A 5 20.22 -11.13 25.51
CA THR A 5 19.09 -11.73 24.80
C THR A 5 19.02 -11.24 23.35
N ARG A 6 18.77 -12.16 22.41
CA ARG A 6 18.43 -11.86 21.01
C ARG A 6 17.00 -11.35 20.90
N VAL A 7 16.80 -10.25 20.19
CA VAL A 7 15.52 -9.57 20.07
C VAL A 7 15.26 -9.07 18.64
N LYS A 8 14.00 -9.12 18.20
CA LYS A 8 13.53 -8.41 17.00
C LYS A 8 12.82 -7.14 17.44
N VAL A 9 13.14 -6.03 16.78
CA VAL A 9 12.54 -4.72 17.08
C VAL A 9 11.29 -4.53 16.21
N GLN A 10 10.21 -3.99 16.78
CA GLN A 10 8.97 -3.72 16.03
C GLN A 10 9.01 -2.39 15.26
N SER A 11 9.78 -1.41 15.75
CA SER A 11 9.84 -0.06 15.18
C SER A 11 10.93 0.15 14.11
N LYS A 12 11.70 -0.89 13.80
CA LYS A 12 12.66 -0.96 12.70
C LYS A 12 12.86 -2.43 12.35
N GLU A 13 12.87 -2.77 11.06
CA GLU A 13 13.26 -4.11 10.62
C GLU A 13 14.72 -4.37 10.99
N GLY A 14 14.95 -5.50 11.67
CA GLY A 14 16.27 -5.91 12.12
C GLY A 14 16.23 -6.72 13.41
N GLU A 15 17.18 -7.64 13.52
CA GLU A 15 17.49 -8.31 14.77
C GLU A 15 18.65 -7.61 15.48
N GLY A 16 18.71 -7.77 16.80
CA GLY A 16 19.80 -7.28 17.60
C GLY A 16 19.94 -8.01 18.92
N THR A 17 20.96 -7.61 19.67
CA THR A 17 21.31 -8.18 20.97
C THR A 17 21.19 -7.11 22.04
N VAL A 18 20.41 -7.37 23.09
CA VAL A 18 20.24 -6.44 24.21
C VAL A 18 21.59 -6.26 24.93
N ARG A 19 22.05 -5.02 25.06
CA ARG A 19 23.26 -4.64 25.81
C ARG A 19 23.00 -3.78 27.04
N PHE A 20 21.84 -3.12 27.11
CA PHE A 20 21.43 -2.30 28.26
C PHE A 20 19.95 -2.53 28.58
N ILE A 21 19.60 -2.56 29.87
CA ILE A 21 18.22 -2.49 30.37
C ILE A 21 18.25 -1.60 31.61
N GLY A 22 17.49 -0.51 31.62
CA GLY A 22 17.45 0.41 32.76
C GLY A 22 16.82 1.76 32.44
N GLU A 23 16.81 2.66 33.42
CA GLU A 23 16.37 4.05 33.25
C GLU A 23 17.41 4.86 32.45
N THR A 24 16.97 5.95 31.80
CA THR A 24 17.85 6.82 31.00
C THR A 24 17.68 8.28 31.38
N GLY A 25 18.77 9.06 31.24
CA GLY A 25 18.78 10.48 31.54
C GLY A 25 17.94 11.35 30.59
N PHE A 26 17.48 10.80 29.46
CA PHE A 26 16.70 11.54 28.46
C PHE A 26 15.19 11.41 28.66
N LYS A 27 14.66 10.27 29.14
CA LYS A 27 13.22 10.05 29.38
C LYS A 27 12.96 8.98 30.45
N GLU A 28 12.02 9.27 31.35
CA GLU A 28 11.57 8.34 32.40
C GLU A 28 11.00 7.00 31.85
N GLY A 29 11.25 5.93 32.62
CA GLY A 29 10.82 4.55 32.35
C GLY A 29 11.96 3.59 31.99
N GLU A 30 11.68 2.29 31.97
CA GLU A 30 12.65 1.26 31.57
C GLU A 30 12.87 1.26 30.04
N TRP A 31 14.11 1.55 29.64
CA TRP A 31 14.58 1.47 28.26
C TRP A 31 15.48 0.26 28.06
N ILE A 32 15.50 -0.23 26.82
CA ILE A 32 16.31 -1.35 26.38
C ILE A 32 17.22 -0.85 25.26
N GLY A 33 18.53 -0.91 25.53
CA GLY A 33 19.57 -0.63 24.55
C GLY A 33 19.94 -1.90 23.82
N ILE A 34 19.80 -1.88 22.50
CA ILE A 34 19.98 -3.00 21.59
C ILE A 34 21.11 -2.64 20.64
N VAL A 35 22.04 -3.58 20.44
CA VAL A 35 23.01 -3.53 19.34
C VAL A 35 22.42 -4.33 18.19
N MET A 36 22.01 -3.64 17.14
CA MET A 36 21.51 -4.21 15.90
C MET A 36 22.65 -4.92 15.15
N ASP A 37 22.35 -6.00 14.42
CA ASP A 37 23.36 -6.70 13.61
C ASP A 37 23.70 -5.93 12.32
N LEU A 38 22.73 -5.18 11.81
CA LEU A 38 22.86 -4.29 10.65
C LEU A 38 23.00 -2.82 11.11
N PRO A 39 23.57 -1.92 10.29
CA PRO A 39 23.74 -0.49 10.60
C PRO A 39 22.42 0.31 10.54
N VAL A 40 21.35 -0.23 11.13
CA VAL A 40 19.99 0.33 11.18
C VAL A 40 19.65 0.99 12.52
N GLY A 41 20.61 1.08 13.44
CA GLY A 41 20.51 1.84 14.69
C GLY A 41 20.40 3.35 14.47
N LYS A 42 20.55 4.11 15.56
CA LYS A 42 20.52 5.57 15.60
C LYS A 42 21.75 6.20 16.29
N HIS A 43 22.56 5.40 16.98
CA HIS A 43 23.72 5.86 17.74
C HIS A 43 24.77 4.74 17.86
N ASN A 44 25.93 5.03 18.44
CA ASN A 44 27.00 4.06 18.74
C ASN A 44 26.92 3.48 20.18
N GLY A 45 25.77 3.67 20.85
CA GLY A 45 25.56 3.33 22.27
C GLY A 45 25.57 4.54 23.23
N THR A 46 25.96 5.72 22.75
CA THR A 46 25.83 7.00 23.46
C THR A 46 24.56 7.75 23.03
N VAL A 47 23.80 8.29 23.99
CA VAL A 47 22.59 9.10 23.75
C VAL A 47 22.66 10.35 24.63
N GLU A 48 22.51 11.53 24.02
CA GLU A 48 22.56 12.84 24.71
C GLU A 48 23.81 13.02 25.61
N GLY A 49 24.96 12.53 25.14
CA GLY A 49 26.25 12.62 25.87
C GLY A 49 26.48 11.54 26.93
N TYR A 50 25.46 10.73 27.27
CA TYR A 50 25.58 9.61 28.20
C TYR A 50 25.79 8.29 27.46
N GLN A 51 26.84 7.55 27.82
CA GLN A 51 27.17 6.25 27.23
C GLN A 51 26.49 5.12 28.01
N TYR A 52 25.52 4.44 27.36
CA TYR A 52 24.76 3.34 27.98
C TYR A 52 25.33 1.96 27.61
N PHE A 53 25.92 1.86 26.42
CA PHE A 53 26.65 0.69 25.91
C PHE A 53 27.61 1.15 24.80
N THR A 54 28.32 0.21 24.17
CA THR A 54 29.25 0.50 23.07
C THR A 54 28.96 -0.43 21.89
N CYS A 55 28.91 0.12 20.68
CA CYS A 55 28.83 -0.62 19.42
C CYS A 55 29.39 0.21 18.26
N ALA A 56 29.41 -0.36 17.06
CA ALA A 56 29.73 0.36 15.84
C ALA A 56 28.73 1.52 15.59
N GLU A 57 29.16 2.49 14.79
CA GLU A 57 28.32 3.62 14.40
C GLU A 57 27.08 3.16 13.65
N ALA A 58 25.94 3.78 13.93
CA ALA A 58 24.62 3.34 13.46
C ALA A 58 24.21 1.88 13.82
N HIS A 59 24.82 1.21 14.81
CA HIS A 59 24.32 -0.10 15.29
C HIS A 59 23.51 -0.04 16.60
N GLY A 60 23.60 1.04 17.37
CA GLY A 60 22.93 1.18 18.67
C GLY A 60 21.51 1.73 18.52
N LEU A 61 20.55 1.10 19.19
CA LEU A 61 19.15 1.52 19.21
C LEU A 61 18.57 1.43 20.63
N MET A 62 17.93 2.50 21.09
CA MET A 62 17.24 2.56 22.38
C MET A 62 15.72 2.49 22.17
N VAL A 63 15.06 1.47 22.74
CA VAL A 63 13.60 1.26 22.62
C VAL A 63 12.95 0.95 23.97
N ARG A 64 11.63 1.14 24.09
CA ARG A 64 10.87 0.63 25.24
C ARG A 64 10.69 -0.89 25.12
N ARG A 65 10.60 -1.56 26.28
CA ARG A 65 10.45 -3.01 26.40
C ARG A 65 9.33 -3.62 25.56
N GLU A 66 8.21 -2.92 25.43
CA GLU A 66 7.06 -3.33 24.61
C GLU A 66 7.40 -3.47 23.11
N LYS A 67 8.37 -2.70 22.61
CA LYS A 67 8.76 -2.66 21.19
C LYS A 67 9.87 -3.66 20.83
N ALA A 68 10.30 -4.49 21.77
CA ALA A 68 11.33 -5.51 21.57
C ALA A 68 10.75 -6.90 21.89
N ALA A 69 10.70 -7.77 20.87
CA ALA A 69 10.25 -9.16 21.02
C ALA A 69 11.47 -10.08 21.21
N VAL A 70 11.42 -11.00 22.18
CA VAL A 70 12.49 -11.99 22.38
C VAL A 70 12.47 -13.04 21.26
N LEU A 71 13.60 -13.21 20.59
CA LEU A 71 13.81 -14.27 19.60
C LEU A 71 14.16 -15.57 20.31
N THR A 72 13.14 -16.39 20.58
CA THR A 72 13.33 -17.72 21.16
C THR A 72 13.85 -18.67 20.07
N ARG A 73 15.15 -18.99 20.09
CA ARG A 73 15.71 -20.03 19.21
C ARG A 73 15.03 -21.37 19.51
N GLY A 74 14.30 -21.92 18.54
CA GLY A 74 13.84 -23.30 18.58
C GLY A 74 15.05 -24.24 18.69
N ARG A 75 15.16 -24.96 19.81
CA ARG A 75 16.26 -25.88 20.05
C ARG A 75 16.04 -27.15 19.24
N SER A 76 16.85 -27.37 18.21
CA SER A 76 17.01 -28.68 17.58
C SER A 76 17.49 -29.68 18.63
N GLY A 77 16.58 -30.56 19.06
CA GLY A 77 16.84 -31.58 20.06
C GLY A 77 16.98 -32.95 19.40
N GLY A 78 18.20 -33.28 18.98
CA GLY A 78 18.57 -34.66 18.66
C GLY A 78 19.38 -35.25 19.81
N ASP A 79 18.72 -35.97 20.72
CA ASP A 79 19.33 -37.12 21.40
C ASP A 79 18.24 -38.05 21.94
N GLY A 80 18.48 -39.36 21.91
CA GLY A 80 17.44 -40.37 22.04
C GLY A 80 17.97 -41.76 22.35
N SER A 81 18.62 -41.93 23.51
CA SER A 81 18.86 -43.24 24.12
C SER A 81 18.05 -43.41 25.43
N ALA A 82 17.63 -44.65 25.69
CA ALA A 82 16.63 -45.04 26.70
C ALA A 82 17.31 -45.39 28.06
N PRO A 83 16.70 -46.13 29.03
CA PRO A 83 15.28 -46.52 29.26
C PRO A 83 14.82 -46.32 30.74
N SER A 84 13.53 -46.58 31.09
CA SER A 84 13.13 -47.28 32.36
C SER A 84 11.60 -47.42 32.62
N ARG A 85 11.14 -48.69 32.68
CA ARG A 85 10.13 -49.34 33.60
C ARG A 85 8.69 -48.82 33.84
N ALA A 86 7.75 -49.72 33.47
CA ALA A 86 6.58 -50.24 34.23
C ALA A 86 5.38 -49.29 34.58
N ALA A 87 4.15 -49.45 34.03
CA ALA A 87 3.13 -50.54 34.12
C ALA A 87 1.98 -50.18 35.11
N PRO A 88 0.75 -50.78 35.06
CA PRO A 88 0.06 -51.66 34.09
C PRO A 88 -1.16 -50.96 33.41
N GLY A 89 -2.09 -51.57 32.64
CA GLY A 89 -2.19 -52.89 32.01
C GLY A 89 -3.56 -53.63 32.18
N ALA A 90 -4.58 -53.39 31.33
CA ALA A 90 -5.89 -54.07 31.38
C ALA A 90 -6.55 -54.40 30.01
N ARG A 91 -6.57 -55.71 29.69
CA ARG A 91 -7.55 -56.54 28.92
C ARG A 91 -8.60 -55.91 27.97
N GLY A 92 -8.67 -56.45 26.74
CA GLY A 92 -9.91 -57.10 26.25
C GLY A 92 -10.34 -56.92 24.78
N ASN A 93 -10.33 -58.01 23.99
CA ASN A 93 -11.08 -58.29 22.73
C ASN A 93 -10.93 -57.33 21.50
N GLY A 94 -11.01 -57.77 20.24
CA GLY A 94 -11.12 -59.11 19.65
C GLY A 94 -11.58 -59.05 18.18
N GLY A 95 -10.98 -59.87 17.28
CA GLY A 95 -11.40 -60.06 15.88
C GLY A 95 -10.66 -59.21 14.81
N GLY A 96 -10.26 -59.72 13.63
CA GLY A 96 -10.20 -61.13 13.23
C GLY A 96 -10.56 -61.52 11.77
N TYR A 97 -10.14 -60.76 10.74
CA TYR A 97 -10.26 -61.15 9.31
C TYR A 97 -9.41 -60.18 8.43
N GLY A 98 -8.73 -60.56 7.34
CA GLY A 98 -8.41 -61.88 6.77
C GLY A 98 -7.93 -61.80 5.30
N GLY A 99 -6.74 -62.34 4.98
CA GLY A 99 -6.19 -62.50 3.60
C GLY A 99 -5.68 -61.20 2.91
N GLY A 100 -4.70 -61.23 2.00
CA GLY A 100 -3.82 -62.30 1.51
C GLY A 100 -3.02 -61.86 0.26
N TYR A 101 -1.87 -62.51 -0.01
CA TYR A 101 -1.08 -62.56 -1.28
C TYR A 101 -0.70 -61.25 -2.04
N GLY A 102 0.49 -61.08 -2.62
CA GLY A 102 1.73 -61.89 -2.63
C GLY A 102 2.58 -61.70 -3.90
N GLY A 103 3.87 -61.36 -3.75
CA GLY A 103 4.91 -61.39 -4.81
C GLY A 103 4.86 -60.28 -5.88
N GLY A 104 5.96 -59.90 -6.56
CA GLY A 104 7.36 -60.29 -6.41
C GLY A 104 8.09 -60.46 -7.76
N SER A 105 9.36 -59.99 -7.84
CA SER A 105 10.32 -60.19 -8.96
C SER A 105 9.99 -59.54 -10.32
N SER A 106 10.90 -59.17 -11.24
CA SER A 106 12.37 -59.01 -11.37
C SER A 106 12.86 -59.56 -12.73
N GLY A 107 13.78 -58.86 -13.39
CA GLY A 107 14.49 -59.29 -14.62
C GLY A 107 15.12 -58.05 -15.29
N ARG A 108 16.45 -57.87 -15.43
CA ARG A 108 17.59 -58.68 -15.95
C ARG A 108 17.70 -58.77 -17.49
N TYR A 109 18.69 -58.01 -18.00
CA TYR A 109 19.74 -58.37 -18.97
C TYR A 109 19.46 -59.20 -20.25
N GLY A 110 19.90 -58.62 -21.36
CA GLY A 110 20.30 -59.22 -22.65
C GLY A 110 20.56 -58.05 -23.63
N GLY A 111 21.60 -57.97 -24.45
CA GLY A 111 22.48 -59.00 -25.02
C GLY A 111 22.32 -58.95 -26.55
N GLY A 112 23.35 -58.51 -27.31
CA GLY A 112 23.29 -58.33 -28.78
C GLY A 112 23.19 -59.63 -29.60
N PRO A 113 23.34 -59.62 -30.96
CA PRO A 113 24.50 -59.01 -31.63
C PRO A 113 24.31 -58.40 -33.06
N PHE A 114 25.40 -57.77 -33.53
CA PHE A 114 25.90 -57.51 -34.90
C PHE A 114 25.18 -58.03 -36.17
N LEU A 115 25.19 -57.20 -37.23
CA LEU A 115 25.38 -57.63 -38.63
C LEU A 115 26.16 -56.56 -39.45
N GLY A 116 26.79 -56.96 -40.57
CA GLY A 116 27.80 -56.22 -41.35
C GLY A 116 27.46 -54.81 -41.86
N GLY A 117 28.38 -54.05 -42.45
CA GLY A 117 29.65 -54.45 -43.06
C GLY A 117 29.59 -54.20 -44.58
N ALA A 118 30.13 -53.06 -45.02
CA ALA A 118 30.29 -52.72 -46.43
C ALA A 118 31.62 -51.98 -46.61
N PHE A 119 32.52 -52.55 -47.41
CA PHE A 119 33.80 -51.97 -47.78
C PHE A 119 33.63 -51.09 -49.02
N ALA A 120 34.33 -49.97 -49.05
CA ALA A 120 34.63 -49.20 -50.25
C ALA A 120 36.00 -48.54 -50.02
N ASP A 121 37.06 -49.28 -50.36
CA ASP A 121 38.41 -48.74 -50.47
C ASP A 121 38.55 -48.10 -51.85
N ASP A 122 38.89 -46.82 -51.90
CA ASP A 122 39.56 -46.16 -53.02
C ASP A 122 40.48 -45.08 -52.38
N ASP A 123 41.77 -45.16 -52.71
CA ASP A 123 42.88 -44.48 -52.02
C ASP A 123 43.08 -42.99 -52.44
N ASP A 124 44.10 -42.37 -51.81
CA ASP A 124 44.74 -41.08 -52.13
C ASP A 124 44.07 -39.76 -51.63
N ASP A 125 44.25 -39.47 -50.34
CA ASP A 125 45.07 -38.29 -49.95
C ASP A 125 45.74 -38.47 -48.57
N MET A 126 47.01 -38.07 -48.43
CA MET A 126 47.80 -38.22 -47.19
C MET A 126 47.68 -36.99 -46.27
N GLY A 127 46.86 -37.08 -45.22
CA GLY A 127 46.56 -35.95 -44.32
C GLY A 127 46.41 -36.28 -42.83
N VAL A 128 47.46 -36.81 -42.21
CA VAL A 128 47.78 -36.85 -40.75
C VAL A 128 46.69 -36.37 -39.75
N GLY A 129 46.17 -37.30 -38.94
CA GLY A 129 45.96 -37.05 -37.49
C GLY A 129 44.53 -36.87 -36.97
N PHE A 130 44.00 -37.94 -36.36
CA PHE A 130 43.06 -37.97 -35.23
C PHE A 130 42.30 -36.66 -34.91
N GLY A 131 41.12 -36.51 -35.51
CA GLY A 131 40.09 -35.58 -35.04
C GLY A 131 39.50 -36.03 -33.70
N GLY A 132 40.21 -35.74 -32.60
CA GLY A 132 39.60 -35.72 -31.27
C GLY A 132 38.51 -34.63 -31.19
N PRO A 133 37.59 -34.71 -30.22
CA PRO A 133 36.59 -33.65 -30.02
C PRO A 133 37.30 -32.29 -29.82
N PRO A 134 36.67 -31.17 -30.22
CA PRO A 134 37.28 -29.85 -30.09
C PRO A 134 37.73 -29.64 -28.64
N ARG A 135 39.01 -29.23 -28.49
CA ARG A 135 39.57 -28.83 -27.21
C ARG A 135 38.98 -27.47 -26.83
N ASN A 136 37.74 -27.50 -26.31
CA ASN A 136 37.04 -26.33 -25.80
C ASN A 136 37.96 -25.59 -24.83
N PHE A 137 38.14 -24.28 -25.00
CA PHE A 137 39.09 -23.48 -24.22
C PHE A 137 38.88 -23.57 -22.69
N ALA A 138 37.65 -23.83 -22.25
CA ALA A 138 37.32 -24.05 -20.85
C ALA A 138 37.98 -25.33 -20.28
N GLY A 139 38.70 -25.21 -19.16
CA GLY A 139 39.36 -26.31 -18.46
C GLY A 139 40.66 -26.83 -19.10
N VAL A 140 41.19 -26.17 -20.14
CA VAL A 140 42.46 -26.57 -20.80
C VAL A 140 43.69 -26.18 -19.98
N TRP A 141 43.57 -25.14 -19.17
CA TRP A 141 44.61 -24.69 -18.25
C TRP A 141 44.00 -24.37 -16.89
N ALA A 142 44.72 -24.74 -15.85
CA ALA A 142 44.37 -24.57 -14.44
C ALA A 142 45.68 -24.49 -13.66
N GLU A 143 45.85 -23.44 -12.85
CA GLU A 143 47.06 -23.23 -12.06
C GLU A 143 46.74 -22.51 -10.75
N MET A 144 47.55 -22.77 -9.72
CA MET A 144 47.43 -22.11 -8.43
C MET A 144 48.38 -20.90 -8.42
N LEU A 145 47.81 -19.69 -8.44
CA LEU A 145 48.57 -18.44 -8.46
C LEU A 145 48.37 -17.67 -7.15
N THR A 146 49.39 -16.91 -6.76
CA THR A 146 49.33 -16.05 -5.58
C THR A 146 48.57 -14.78 -5.92
N ALA A 147 47.49 -14.49 -5.18
CA ALA A 147 46.71 -13.27 -5.36
C ALA A 147 47.50 -12.04 -4.90
N LEU A 148 47.48 -10.98 -5.71
CA LEU A 148 47.97 -9.64 -5.36
C LEU A 148 46.93 -8.60 -5.76
N SER A 149 46.67 -7.65 -4.87
CA SER A 149 45.82 -6.50 -5.18
C SER A 149 46.47 -5.59 -6.22
N ALA A 150 45.64 -5.02 -7.10
CA ALA A 150 46.08 -4.01 -8.06
C ALA A 150 46.70 -2.76 -7.40
N GLU A 151 46.29 -2.45 -6.16
CA GLU A 151 46.80 -1.32 -5.37
C GLU A 151 48.22 -1.55 -4.84
N ALA A 152 48.70 -2.80 -4.79
CA ALA A 152 50.07 -3.13 -4.40
C ALA A 152 51.11 -2.93 -5.52
N MET A 153 50.72 -2.40 -6.69
CA MET A 153 51.61 -2.17 -7.84
C MET A 153 51.55 -0.71 -8.34
N ASP A 154 52.72 -0.13 -8.59
CA ASP A 154 52.90 1.31 -8.86
C ASP A 154 52.37 1.85 -10.21
N ASP A 155 52.01 1.00 -11.19
CA ASP A 155 51.63 1.46 -12.56
C ASP A 155 50.49 0.65 -13.22
N VAL A 156 49.44 0.27 -12.47
CA VAL A 156 48.31 -0.50 -13.03
C VAL A 156 47.10 0.38 -13.37
N ARG A 157 47.22 1.10 -14.50
CA ARG A 157 46.16 2.00 -14.99
C ARG A 157 44.98 1.19 -15.54
N GLY A 158 43.80 1.39 -14.97
CA GLY A 158 42.53 0.82 -15.47
C GLY A 158 42.14 -0.56 -14.92
N LEU A 159 42.90 -1.16 -14.00
CA LEU A 159 42.46 -2.40 -13.32
C LEU A 159 41.38 -2.16 -12.25
N SER A 160 41.43 -1.01 -11.57
CA SER A 160 40.63 -0.75 -10.37
C SER A 160 39.11 -0.73 -10.58
N GLN A 161 38.64 -0.44 -11.80
CA GLN A 161 37.22 -0.18 -12.08
C GLN A 161 36.46 -1.37 -12.71
N GLY A 162 37.14 -2.43 -13.19
CA GLY A 162 36.50 -3.53 -13.90
C GLY A 162 36.83 -4.92 -13.34
N ASP A 163 36.43 -5.97 -14.06
CA ASP A 163 36.68 -7.39 -13.75
C ASP A 163 37.93 -7.96 -14.44
N ARG A 164 38.81 -7.09 -14.95
CA ARG A 164 39.99 -7.50 -15.72
C ARG A 164 41.17 -7.76 -14.79
N ILE A 165 41.87 -8.87 -15.00
CA ILE A 165 43.05 -9.28 -14.22
C ILE A 165 44.33 -9.23 -15.07
N LEU A 166 45.48 -9.22 -14.40
CA LEU A 166 46.79 -9.48 -15.03
C LEU A 166 47.24 -10.90 -14.73
N LEU A 167 47.73 -11.60 -15.75
CA LEU A 167 48.32 -12.95 -15.62
C LEU A 167 49.81 -12.96 -16.02
N PRO A 168 50.58 -13.99 -15.64
CA PRO A 168 51.96 -14.13 -16.07
C PRO A 168 52.10 -14.45 -17.56
N ALA A 169 53.22 -14.06 -18.16
CA ALA A 169 53.52 -14.33 -19.57
C ALA A 169 53.61 -15.85 -19.87
N SER A 170 54.06 -16.65 -18.91
CA SER A 170 54.05 -18.12 -18.99
C SER A 170 52.66 -18.73 -19.23
N VAL A 171 51.59 -18.10 -18.73
CA VAL A 171 50.21 -18.55 -18.91
C VAL A 171 49.79 -18.42 -20.37
N LEU A 172 50.08 -17.28 -21.01
CA LEU A 172 49.81 -17.09 -22.44
C LEU A 172 50.57 -18.11 -23.29
N HIS A 173 51.86 -18.33 -23.01
CA HIS A 173 52.66 -19.33 -23.71
C HIS A 173 52.08 -20.75 -23.56
N THR A 174 51.65 -21.10 -22.34
CA THR A 174 51.02 -22.38 -22.05
C THR A 174 49.68 -22.53 -22.77
N LEU A 175 48.84 -21.50 -22.80
CA LEU A 175 47.58 -21.50 -23.55
C LEU A 175 47.80 -21.65 -25.05
N MET A 176 48.74 -20.91 -25.63
CA MET A 176 49.10 -21.00 -27.06
C MET A 176 49.66 -22.38 -27.45
N SER A 177 50.36 -23.08 -26.54
CA SER A 177 50.84 -24.45 -26.79
C SER A 177 49.74 -25.51 -26.70
N ARG A 178 48.66 -25.26 -25.95
CA ARG A 178 47.57 -26.23 -25.69
C ARG A 178 46.34 -26.02 -26.58
N VAL A 179 46.08 -24.78 -27.02
CA VAL A 179 44.92 -24.37 -27.81
C VAL A 179 45.41 -23.75 -29.12
N PRO A 180 45.05 -24.31 -30.30
CA PRO A 180 45.38 -23.69 -31.58
C PRO A 180 44.79 -22.28 -31.69
N SER A 181 45.51 -21.33 -32.28
CA SER A 181 45.10 -19.92 -32.34
C SER A 181 43.71 -19.67 -32.96
N ALA A 182 43.24 -20.58 -33.83
CA ALA A 182 41.89 -20.54 -34.41
C ALA A 182 40.75 -20.83 -33.42
N HIS A 183 41.05 -21.45 -32.27
CA HIS A 183 40.10 -21.81 -31.21
C HIS A 183 40.27 -20.97 -29.94
N MET A 184 41.12 -19.94 -29.96
CA MET A 184 41.31 -19.02 -28.85
C MET A 184 40.13 -18.03 -28.82
N PRO A 185 39.28 -18.04 -27.78
CA PRO A 185 38.15 -17.13 -27.70
C PRO A 185 38.63 -15.70 -27.50
N ARG A 186 37.85 -14.75 -28.02
CA ARG A 186 37.95 -13.33 -27.70
C ARG A 186 36.58 -12.91 -27.11
N PRO A 187 36.53 -12.36 -25.88
CA PRO A 187 37.62 -12.25 -24.90
C PRO A 187 38.12 -13.61 -24.39
N MET A 188 39.33 -13.64 -23.82
CA MET A 188 39.81 -14.78 -23.02
C MET A 188 39.31 -14.61 -21.58
N LEU A 189 38.52 -15.58 -21.13
CA LEU A 189 37.88 -15.58 -19.81
C LEU A 189 38.52 -16.61 -18.89
N PHE A 190 38.55 -16.32 -17.60
CA PHE A 190 39.10 -17.17 -16.57
C PHE A 190 38.15 -17.28 -15.39
N ARG A 191 38.27 -18.38 -14.65
CA ARG A 191 37.52 -18.68 -13.42
C ARG A 191 38.47 -18.59 -12.24
N LEU A 192 38.15 -17.74 -11.27
CA LEU A 192 38.85 -17.63 -9.99
C LEU A 192 38.09 -18.42 -8.93
N THR A 193 38.79 -19.31 -8.23
CA THR A 193 38.26 -20.06 -7.09
C THR A 193 39.24 -19.99 -5.92
N LEU A 194 38.77 -19.57 -4.74
CA LEU A 194 39.59 -19.59 -3.53
C LEU A 194 39.77 -21.03 -3.02
N ALA A 195 41.03 -21.45 -2.87
CA ALA A 195 41.37 -22.79 -2.42
C ALA A 195 40.83 -23.07 -1.01
N GLY A 196 39.96 -24.08 -0.87
CA GLY A 196 39.44 -24.53 0.42
C GLY A 196 38.21 -23.80 0.95
N SER A 197 37.61 -22.89 0.17
CA SER A 197 36.30 -22.30 0.48
C SER A 197 35.19 -22.88 -0.42
N ASP A 198 33.95 -22.89 0.08
CA ASP A 198 32.74 -23.21 -0.70
C ASP A 198 32.15 -21.94 -1.35
N SER A 199 33.01 -20.95 -1.63
CA SER A 199 32.61 -19.67 -2.20
C SER A 199 32.32 -19.80 -3.70
N ALA A 200 31.31 -19.09 -4.19
CA ALA A 200 30.93 -19.12 -5.60
C ALA A 200 32.10 -18.64 -6.48
N PRO A 201 32.47 -19.38 -7.54
CA PRO A 201 33.60 -19.01 -8.38
C PRO A 201 33.29 -17.74 -9.17
N ARG A 202 34.22 -16.79 -9.18
CA ARG A 202 34.10 -15.57 -9.97
C ARG A 202 34.67 -15.77 -11.36
N HIS A 203 34.05 -15.14 -12.34
CA HIS A 203 34.56 -15.10 -13.71
C HIS A 203 35.19 -13.72 -13.94
N VAL A 204 36.25 -13.70 -14.75
CA VAL A 204 37.06 -12.51 -15.03
C VAL A 204 37.59 -12.54 -16.45
N GLY A 205 37.85 -11.36 -17.01
CA GLY A 205 38.63 -11.20 -18.24
C GLY A 205 40.11 -10.98 -17.94
N VAL A 206 40.98 -11.18 -18.93
CA VAL A 206 42.39 -10.73 -18.85
C VAL A 206 42.54 -9.41 -19.57
N LEU A 207 43.22 -8.44 -18.92
CA LEU A 207 43.67 -7.22 -19.58
C LEU A 207 44.92 -7.50 -20.42
N GLU A 208 45.97 -8.02 -19.77
CA GLU A 208 47.25 -8.32 -20.39
C GLU A 208 48.04 -9.38 -19.57
N PHE A 209 49.15 -9.86 -20.14
CA PHE A 209 49.98 -10.90 -19.54
C PHE A 209 51.32 -10.34 -19.02
N SER A 210 51.24 -9.37 -18.10
CA SER A 210 52.37 -8.62 -17.54
C SER A 210 52.67 -8.95 -16.07
N ALA A 211 51.91 -9.83 -15.42
CA ALA A 211 52.10 -10.12 -14.00
C ALA A 211 53.41 -10.89 -13.72
N PRO A 212 54.02 -10.73 -12.53
CA PRO A 212 55.13 -11.56 -12.09
C PRO A 212 54.80 -13.05 -12.12
N GLU A 213 55.77 -13.88 -12.48
CA GLU A 213 55.59 -15.34 -12.56
C GLU A 213 55.14 -15.95 -11.22
N GLY A 214 54.09 -16.77 -11.26
CA GLY A 214 53.45 -17.38 -10.08
C GLY A 214 52.45 -16.49 -9.33
N THR A 215 52.14 -15.27 -9.82
CA THR A 215 51.14 -14.37 -9.22
C THR A 215 50.01 -14.00 -10.18
N VAL A 216 48.88 -13.57 -9.63
CA VAL A 216 47.75 -13.01 -10.38
C VAL A 216 47.37 -11.67 -9.76
N VAL A 217 47.32 -10.61 -10.57
CA VAL A 217 46.95 -9.28 -10.08
C VAL A 217 45.46 -9.08 -10.30
N VAL A 218 44.75 -8.82 -9.20
CA VAL A 218 43.29 -8.77 -9.14
C VAL A 218 42.82 -7.42 -8.59
N PRO A 219 41.74 -6.81 -9.13
CA PRO A 219 41.14 -5.62 -8.56
C PRO A 219 40.74 -5.81 -7.09
N LEU A 220 41.01 -4.82 -6.23
CA LEU A 220 40.80 -4.96 -4.79
C LEU A 220 39.32 -5.21 -4.42
N TRP A 221 38.37 -4.61 -5.15
CA TRP A 221 36.95 -4.85 -4.94
C TRP A 221 36.58 -6.33 -5.14
N LEU A 222 37.20 -6.99 -6.12
CA LEU A 222 36.94 -8.39 -6.45
C LEU A 222 37.61 -9.35 -5.45
N LEU A 223 38.81 -9.03 -4.96
CA LEU A 223 39.42 -9.76 -3.84
C LEU A 223 38.55 -9.67 -2.59
N ARG A 224 38.07 -8.46 -2.24
CA ARG A 224 37.14 -8.24 -1.12
C ARG A 224 35.83 -9.01 -1.28
N SER A 225 35.24 -9.05 -2.48
CA SER A 225 33.97 -9.75 -2.74
C SER A 225 34.10 -11.29 -2.67
N MET A 226 35.30 -11.82 -2.84
CA MET A 226 35.62 -13.25 -2.63
C MET A 226 36.11 -13.56 -1.21
N GLY A 227 36.41 -12.55 -0.39
CA GLY A 227 37.02 -12.73 0.95
C GLY A 227 38.51 -13.12 0.92
N VAL A 228 39.23 -12.69 -0.11
CA VAL A 228 40.62 -13.05 -0.42
C VAL A 228 41.55 -11.89 -0.07
N ASN A 229 42.74 -12.19 0.46
CA ASN A 229 43.76 -11.22 0.83
C ASN A 229 45.01 -11.36 -0.06
N ASP A 230 45.88 -10.36 -0.03
CA ASP A 230 47.17 -10.41 -0.72
C ASP A 230 48.06 -11.52 -0.14
N GLY A 231 48.56 -12.39 -1.02
CA GLY A 231 49.31 -13.59 -0.65
C GLY A 231 48.48 -14.88 -0.57
N ASP A 232 47.15 -14.82 -0.65
CA ASP A 232 46.30 -16.02 -0.67
C ASP A 232 46.41 -16.77 -2.01
N ALA A 233 46.23 -18.09 -1.97
CA ALA A 233 46.34 -18.95 -3.15
C ALA A 233 44.99 -19.09 -3.88
N LEU A 234 44.93 -18.60 -5.12
CA LEU A 234 43.78 -18.71 -6.01
C LEU A 234 44.00 -19.75 -7.10
N LEU A 235 43.04 -20.65 -7.26
CA LEU A 235 42.95 -21.50 -8.44
C LEU A 235 42.39 -20.67 -9.59
N VAL A 236 43.21 -20.44 -10.60
CA VAL A 236 42.85 -19.75 -11.85
C VAL A 236 42.73 -20.78 -12.95
N GLU A 237 41.59 -20.83 -13.63
CA GLU A 237 41.34 -21.78 -14.72
C GLU A 237 40.86 -21.06 -15.98
N SER A 238 41.18 -21.57 -17.16
CA SER A 238 40.61 -21.07 -18.41
C SER A 238 39.12 -21.40 -18.48
N ALA A 239 38.28 -20.42 -18.81
CA ALA A 239 36.83 -20.53 -18.79
C ALA A 239 36.22 -20.06 -20.12
N SER A 240 34.97 -20.44 -20.36
CA SER A 240 34.18 -19.95 -21.49
C SER A 240 32.73 -19.80 -21.02
N LEU A 241 32.17 -18.61 -21.20
CA LEU A 241 30.80 -18.28 -20.83
C LEU A 241 29.96 -18.04 -22.08
N PRO A 242 28.65 -18.35 -22.05
CA PRO A 242 27.74 -17.93 -23.11
C PRO A 242 27.66 -16.40 -23.15
N LYS A 243 27.38 -15.86 -24.34
CA LYS A 243 27.07 -14.44 -24.52
C LYS A 243 25.77 -14.10 -23.79
N GLY A 244 25.78 -13.02 -23.02
CA GLY A 244 24.60 -12.49 -22.35
C GLY A 244 23.63 -11.89 -23.36
N THR A 245 22.33 -12.11 -23.13
CA THR A 245 21.26 -11.48 -23.93
C THR A 245 20.36 -10.58 -23.09
N PHE A 246 20.29 -10.84 -21.78
CA PHE A 246 19.44 -10.10 -20.85
C PHE A 246 20.10 -10.06 -19.47
N ALA A 247 20.08 -8.89 -18.83
CA ALA A 247 20.51 -8.67 -17.47
C ALA A 247 19.46 -7.87 -16.70
N LYS A 248 19.05 -8.37 -15.55
CA LYS A 248 18.17 -7.66 -14.62
C LYS A 248 19.00 -7.07 -13.51
N LEU A 249 19.07 -5.75 -13.49
CA LEU A 249 19.93 -4.98 -12.60
C LEU A 249 19.09 -4.18 -11.59
N GLN A 250 19.64 -4.02 -10.40
CA GLN A 250 19.04 -3.24 -9.33
C GLN A 250 20.09 -2.24 -8.82
N PRO A 251 19.98 -0.94 -9.12
CA PRO A 251 20.84 0.06 -8.48
C PRO A 251 20.53 0.10 -6.99
N LEU A 252 21.57 0.21 -6.14
CA LEU A 252 21.38 0.40 -4.71
C LEU A 252 20.99 1.86 -4.40
N ASP A 253 21.57 2.81 -5.13
CA ASP A 253 21.35 4.25 -4.98
C ASP A 253 20.34 4.80 -6.00
N ASP A 254 19.19 5.30 -5.49
CA ASP A 254 18.15 5.94 -6.31
C ASP A 254 18.61 7.26 -6.96
N GLU A 255 19.71 7.88 -6.49
CA GLU A 255 20.22 9.15 -7.03
C GLU A 255 20.63 9.01 -8.51
N PHE A 256 21.12 7.84 -8.93
CA PHE A 256 21.47 7.58 -10.34
C PHE A 256 20.23 7.61 -11.25
N ALA A 257 19.18 6.90 -10.87
CA ALA A 257 17.94 6.81 -11.64
C ALA A 257 17.20 8.17 -11.72
N ALA A 258 17.38 9.04 -10.73
CA ALA A 258 16.81 10.39 -10.71
C ALA A 258 17.62 11.43 -11.51
N ARG A 259 18.92 11.20 -11.72
CA ARG A 259 19.83 12.18 -12.34
C ARG A 259 20.08 11.96 -13.83
N THR A 260 20.08 10.71 -14.29
CA THR A 260 20.37 10.37 -15.68
C THR A 260 19.07 10.31 -16.48
N MET A 261 19.01 10.96 -17.65
CA MET A 261 17.80 10.99 -18.48
C MET A 261 17.48 9.61 -19.10
N ASP A 262 18.52 8.85 -19.45
CA ASP A 262 18.44 7.52 -20.05
C ASP A 262 19.34 6.51 -19.28
N PRO A 263 19.01 6.14 -18.02
CA PRO A 263 19.89 5.34 -17.16
C PRO A 263 20.17 3.94 -17.72
N ARG A 264 19.29 3.42 -18.61
CA ARG A 264 19.47 2.12 -19.26
C ARG A 264 20.72 2.11 -20.16
N THR A 265 20.72 3.00 -21.15
CA THR A 265 21.76 3.09 -22.18
C THR A 265 23.12 3.45 -21.58
N THR A 266 23.15 4.37 -20.61
CA THR A 266 24.41 4.78 -19.97
C THR A 266 25.02 3.64 -19.15
N LEU A 267 24.20 2.87 -18.42
CA LEU A 267 24.69 1.74 -17.64
C LEU A 267 25.08 0.56 -18.54
N GLU A 268 24.34 0.28 -19.62
CA GLU A 268 24.73 -0.70 -20.65
C GLU A 268 26.11 -0.38 -21.25
N ALA A 269 26.33 0.88 -21.65
CA ALA A 269 27.60 1.33 -22.20
C ALA A 269 28.75 1.27 -21.17
N ALA A 270 28.48 1.62 -19.91
CA ALA A 270 29.48 1.53 -18.85
C ALA A 270 29.83 0.07 -18.50
N ILE A 271 28.84 -0.81 -18.39
CA ILE A 271 29.06 -2.25 -18.12
C ILE A 271 29.83 -2.90 -19.28
N THR A 272 29.39 -2.73 -20.52
CA THR A 272 30.05 -3.34 -21.69
C THR A 272 31.43 -2.75 -21.98
N GLY A 273 31.67 -1.49 -21.60
CA GLY A 273 32.98 -0.84 -21.73
C GLY A 273 34.00 -1.25 -20.66
N VAL A 274 33.54 -1.47 -19.41
CA VAL A 274 34.41 -1.71 -18.24
C VAL A 274 34.51 -3.19 -17.87
N PHE A 275 33.39 -3.90 -17.83
CA PHE A 275 33.30 -5.31 -17.44
C PHE A 275 33.32 -6.25 -18.65
N THR A 276 33.84 -7.46 -18.47
CA THR A 276 33.86 -8.51 -19.50
C THR A 276 32.87 -9.64 -19.20
N THR A 277 32.58 -9.86 -17.92
CA THR A 277 31.68 -10.90 -17.42
C THR A 277 30.77 -10.34 -16.33
N LEU A 278 29.58 -10.94 -16.21
CA LEU A 278 28.67 -10.72 -15.10
C LEU A 278 28.27 -12.08 -14.51
N ALA A 279 28.12 -12.15 -13.19
CA ALA A 279 27.52 -13.28 -12.50
C ALA A 279 26.33 -12.81 -11.63
N LYS A 280 25.37 -13.70 -11.44
CA LYS A 280 24.14 -13.44 -10.70
C LYS A 280 24.41 -13.47 -9.18
N GLY A 281 23.90 -12.46 -8.49
CA GLY A 281 24.18 -12.24 -7.07
C GLY A 281 25.42 -11.37 -6.82
N ASP A 282 26.05 -10.85 -7.87
CA ASP A 282 27.19 -9.94 -7.74
C ASP A 282 26.71 -8.51 -7.50
N SER A 283 27.25 -7.84 -6.47
CA SER A 283 27.35 -6.38 -6.43
C SER A 283 28.55 -5.95 -7.27
N ILE A 284 28.33 -5.11 -8.27
CA ILE A 284 29.38 -4.46 -9.07
C ILE A 284 29.31 -2.94 -8.87
N VAL A 285 30.47 -2.29 -8.96
CA VAL A 285 30.56 -0.82 -8.92
C VAL A 285 30.84 -0.33 -10.33
N VAL A 286 29.92 0.45 -10.89
CA VAL A 286 29.99 0.92 -12.28
C VAL A 286 30.26 2.42 -12.29
N PRO A 287 31.38 2.89 -12.90
CA PRO A 287 31.65 4.31 -13.01
C PRO A 287 30.79 4.93 -14.12
N VAL A 288 29.83 5.78 -13.75
CA VAL A 288 28.95 6.51 -14.67
C VAL A 288 29.10 8.02 -14.47
N ASP A 289 29.43 8.74 -15.55
CA ASP A 289 29.66 10.20 -15.55
C ASP A 289 30.66 10.69 -14.46
N GLY A 290 31.62 9.83 -14.09
CA GLY A 290 32.61 10.09 -13.05
C GLY A 290 32.15 9.80 -11.62
N ILE A 291 31.04 9.08 -11.45
CA ILE A 291 30.50 8.65 -10.16
C ILE A 291 30.39 7.13 -10.13
N ASP A 292 30.92 6.54 -9.08
CA ASP A 292 30.85 5.11 -8.84
C ASP A 292 29.47 4.75 -8.29
N VAL A 293 28.66 4.02 -9.08
CA VAL A 293 27.30 3.59 -8.72
C VAL A 293 27.32 2.09 -8.40
N GLU A 294 26.85 1.68 -7.21
CA GLU A 294 26.73 0.26 -6.88
C GLU A 294 25.44 -0.33 -7.47
N VAL A 295 25.58 -1.46 -8.17
CA VAL A 295 24.50 -2.16 -8.87
C VAL A 295 24.56 -3.65 -8.56
N PHE A 296 23.42 -4.21 -8.14
CA PHE A 296 23.26 -5.63 -7.86
C PHE A 296 22.67 -6.38 -9.06
N VAL A 297 23.27 -7.52 -9.41
CA VAL A 297 22.85 -8.38 -10.53
C VAL A 297 21.81 -9.40 -10.04
N VAL A 298 20.52 -9.16 -10.33
CA VAL A 298 19.40 -9.99 -9.86
C VAL A 298 19.20 -11.25 -10.71
N GLU A 299 19.27 -11.11 -12.04
CA GLU A 299 19.05 -12.20 -13.00
C GLU A 299 19.90 -11.99 -14.25
N LEU A 300 20.38 -13.08 -14.85
CA LEU A 300 21.13 -13.09 -16.11
C LEU A 300 20.57 -14.19 -17.02
N ARG A 301 20.65 -13.99 -18.35
CA ARG A 301 20.31 -15.02 -19.35
C ARG A 301 21.36 -15.07 -20.45
N PRO A 302 21.70 -16.27 -20.96
CA PRO A 302 21.02 -17.55 -20.76
C PRO A 302 21.48 -18.37 -19.53
N ALA A 303 22.48 -17.92 -18.78
CA ALA A 303 23.04 -18.64 -17.62
C ALA A 303 23.27 -17.68 -16.44
N ASP A 304 23.48 -18.23 -15.23
CA ASP A 304 23.79 -17.44 -14.03
C ASP A 304 25.15 -16.72 -14.08
N ALA A 305 26.00 -17.00 -15.10
CA ALA A 305 27.16 -16.19 -15.45
C ALA A 305 27.27 -16.07 -16.98
N VAL A 306 27.53 -14.85 -17.47
CA VAL A 306 27.55 -14.52 -18.91
C VAL A 306 28.73 -13.62 -19.29
N CYS A 307 29.16 -13.70 -20.54
CA CYS A 307 30.07 -12.74 -21.16
C CYS A 307 29.27 -11.56 -21.73
N VAL A 308 29.69 -10.32 -21.44
CA VAL A 308 29.05 -9.08 -21.90
C VAL A 308 29.84 -8.33 -22.98
N VAL A 309 30.91 -8.94 -23.50
CA VAL A 309 31.75 -8.36 -24.57
C VAL A 309 31.17 -8.69 -25.94
N ASP A 310 31.05 -7.67 -26.79
CA ASP A 310 30.46 -7.75 -28.13
C ASP A 310 29.03 -8.37 -28.11
N THR A 311 28.20 -7.95 -27.16
CA THR A 311 26.80 -8.40 -26.99
C THR A 311 25.83 -7.24 -26.90
N GLU A 312 24.70 -7.35 -27.59
CA GLU A 312 23.50 -6.51 -27.35
C GLU A 312 22.82 -7.06 -26.09
N LEU A 313 23.10 -6.45 -24.93
CA LEU A 313 22.62 -6.91 -23.63
C LEU A 313 21.39 -6.10 -23.21
N GLU A 314 20.20 -6.69 -23.27
CA GLU A 314 18.99 -6.02 -22.81
C GLU A 314 19.02 -5.85 -21.29
N VAL A 315 19.05 -4.59 -20.81
CA VAL A 315 19.10 -4.27 -19.38
C VAL A 315 17.72 -3.85 -18.84
N ASP A 316 17.13 -4.70 -17.99
CA ASP A 316 15.92 -4.38 -17.22
C ASP A 316 16.26 -3.90 -15.81
N PHE A 317 15.43 -3.00 -15.27
CA PHE A 317 15.69 -2.27 -14.04
C PHE A 317 14.62 -2.56 -12.99
N VAL A 318 15.07 -2.99 -11.81
CA VAL A 318 14.23 -3.02 -10.61
C VAL A 318 14.43 -1.71 -9.86
N ALA A 319 13.36 -0.97 -9.58
CA ALA A 319 13.42 0.18 -8.69
C ALA A 319 13.90 -0.26 -7.29
N SER A 320 14.63 0.59 -6.56
CA SER A 320 15.12 0.22 -5.23
C SER A 320 13.96 -0.10 -4.29
N VAL A 321 14.12 -1.15 -3.46
CA VAL A 321 13.06 -1.65 -2.55
C VAL A 321 12.56 -0.57 -1.60
N ILE A 322 13.44 0.37 -1.25
CA ILE A 322 13.17 1.52 -0.37
C ILE A 322 12.00 2.36 -0.92
N ASN A 323 11.92 2.53 -2.24
CA ASN A 323 10.94 3.38 -2.89
C ASN A 323 9.56 2.70 -2.98
N GLU A 324 9.48 1.37 -3.07
CA GLU A 324 8.18 0.67 -3.12
C GLU A 324 7.39 0.81 -1.81
N GLU A 325 8.03 0.75 -0.64
CA GLU A 325 7.34 0.90 0.64
C GLU A 325 6.95 2.36 0.91
N GLU A 326 7.85 3.32 0.64
CA GLU A 326 7.52 4.75 0.80
C GLU A 326 6.43 5.20 -0.18
N GLN A 327 6.41 4.71 -1.42
CA GLN A 327 5.32 5.01 -2.37
C GLN A 327 4.00 4.42 -1.91
N ARG A 328 3.96 3.17 -1.44
CA ARG A 328 2.74 2.56 -0.89
C ARG A 328 2.24 3.31 0.35
N GLN A 329 3.13 3.71 1.24
CA GLN A 329 2.78 4.51 2.42
C GLN A 329 2.19 5.86 2.01
N ARG A 330 2.92 6.65 1.19
CA ARG A 330 2.46 7.96 0.70
C ARG A 330 1.15 7.88 -0.08
N GLN A 331 0.96 6.83 -0.88
CA GLN A 331 -0.29 6.60 -1.60
C GLN A 331 -1.45 6.25 -0.64
N SER A 332 -1.20 5.43 0.37
CA SER A 332 -2.20 5.12 1.40
C SER A 332 -2.59 6.35 2.24
N GLU A 333 -1.62 7.18 2.62
CA GLU A 333 -1.85 8.43 3.36
C GLU A 333 -2.72 9.41 2.54
N LEU A 334 -2.40 9.59 1.25
CA LEU A 334 -3.21 10.42 0.34
C LEU A 334 -4.63 9.86 0.12
N GLU A 335 -4.80 8.54 0.06
CA GLU A 335 -6.13 7.92 -0.03
C GLU A 335 -6.93 8.08 1.27
N GLU A 336 -6.29 7.97 2.44
CA GLU A 336 -6.95 8.23 3.73
C GLU A 336 -7.31 9.70 3.93
N GLU A 337 -6.44 10.63 3.52
CA GLU A 337 -6.71 12.07 3.56
C GLU A 337 -7.89 12.42 2.65
N ARG A 338 -7.87 11.99 1.37
CA ARG A 338 -8.99 12.21 0.44
C ARG A 338 -10.29 11.57 0.93
N ARG A 339 -10.24 10.39 1.55
CA ARG A 339 -11.42 9.76 2.18
C ARG A 339 -11.96 10.59 3.33
N ARG A 340 -11.08 11.16 4.16
CA ARG A 340 -11.44 12.02 5.29
C ARG A 340 -12.03 13.36 4.83
N GLU A 341 -11.46 13.98 3.80
CA GLU A 341 -12.00 15.19 3.19
C GLU A 341 -13.39 14.94 2.58
N ALA A 342 -13.56 13.86 1.82
CA ALA A 342 -14.85 13.49 1.25
C ALA A 342 -15.93 13.23 2.32
N GLN A 343 -15.56 12.57 3.42
CA GLN A 343 -16.46 12.37 4.57
C GLN A 343 -16.81 13.69 5.27
N ALA A 344 -15.84 14.60 5.46
CA ALA A 344 -16.07 15.90 6.06
C ALA A 344 -16.97 16.80 5.19
N ALA A 345 -16.76 16.79 3.87
CA ALA A 345 -17.62 17.51 2.92
C ALA A 345 -19.06 16.99 2.93
N ALA A 346 -19.25 15.66 2.88
CA ALA A 346 -20.56 15.03 2.96
C ALA A 346 -21.29 15.35 4.29
N ALA A 347 -20.58 15.30 5.42
CA ALA A 347 -21.15 15.65 6.72
C ALA A 347 -21.54 17.13 6.82
N LEU A 348 -20.73 18.04 6.26
CA LEU A 348 -21.03 19.47 6.22
C LEU A 348 -22.26 19.77 5.34
N GLU A 349 -22.39 19.08 4.20
CA GLU A 349 -23.56 19.24 3.32
C GLU A 349 -24.84 18.68 3.96
N GLN A 350 -24.77 17.52 4.61
CA GLN A 350 -25.89 16.98 5.41
C GLN A 350 -26.30 17.94 6.52
N ALA A 351 -25.35 18.45 7.31
CA ALA A 351 -25.65 19.42 8.37
C ALA A 351 -26.28 20.71 7.83
N ARG A 352 -25.87 21.18 6.63
CA ARG A 352 -26.47 22.33 5.96
C ARG A 352 -27.89 22.05 5.49
N GLN A 353 -28.17 20.87 4.94
CA GLN A 353 -29.51 20.45 4.53
C GLN A 353 -30.45 20.31 5.74
N GLU A 354 -29.99 19.71 6.84
CA GLU A 354 -30.76 19.63 8.08
C GLU A 354 -31.05 21.01 8.70
N ALA A 355 -30.06 21.90 8.73
CA ALA A 355 -30.24 23.27 9.23
C ALA A 355 -31.21 24.07 8.36
N ALA A 356 -31.11 23.96 7.03
CA ALA A 356 -32.05 24.60 6.10
C ALA A 356 -33.48 24.07 6.28
N LYS A 357 -33.65 22.75 6.47
CA LYS A 357 -34.95 22.16 6.75
C LYS A 357 -35.52 22.67 8.08
N ARG A 358 -34.76 22.62 9.18
CA ARG A 358 -35.21 23.15 10.48
C ARG A 358 -35.57 24.63 10.43
N ALA A 359 -34.85 25.43 9.64
CA ALA A 359 -35.17 26.84 9.44
C ALA A 359 -36.49 27.03 8.66
N ALA A 360 -36.76 26.20 7.65
CA ALA A 360 -38.03 26.21 6.94
C ALA A 360 -39.20 25.76 7.84
N ASP A 361 -39.05 24.62 8.55
CA ASP A 361 -40.03 24.09 9.50
C ASP A 361 -40.36 25.13 10.60
N ALA A 362 -39.35 25.85 11.10
CA ALA A 362 -39.52 26.91 12.10
C ALA A 362 -40.22 28.17 11.54
N ALA A 363 -39.87 28.59 10.32
CA ALA A 363 -40.50 29.73 9.66
C ALA A 363 -41.99 29.45 9.32
N GLU A 364 -42.33 28.22 8.95
CA GLU A 364 -43.72 27.79 8.75
C GLU A 364 -44.51 27.84 10.07
N ALA A 365 -43.93 27.35 11.17
CA ALA A 365 -44.53 27.40 12.50
C ALA A 365 -44.73 28.85 13.00
N GLU A 366 -43.75 29.74 12.77
CA GLU A 366 -43.85 31.16 13.12
C GLU A 366 -44.93 31.88 12.29
N ALA A 367 -45.00 31.60 10.98
CA ALA A 367 -46.03 32.15 10.10
C ALA A 367 -47.44 31.67 10.49
N ALA A 368 -47.60 30.40 10.88
CA ALA A 368 -48.86 29.85 11.38
C ALA A 368 -49.30 30.53 12.69
N ALA A 369 -48.38 30.67 13.66
CA ALA A 369 -48.65 31.35 14.93
C ALA A 369 -48.99 32.85 14.74
N ALA A 370 -48.29 33.54 13.83
CA ALA A 370 -48.58 34.94 13.49
C ALA A 370 -49.97 35.08 12.83
N ALA A 371 -50.35 34.14 11.96
CA ALA A 371 -51.68 34.13 11.34
C ALA A 371 -52.79 33.86 12.37
N GLU A 372 -52.57 32.98 13.35
CA GLU A 372 -53.50 32.75 14.46
C GLU A 372 -53.65 33.99 15.36
N ALA A 373 -52.53 34.62 15.75
CA ALA A 373 -52.54 35.85 16.53
C ALA A 373 -53.26 37.00 15.81
N GLN A 374 -53.02 37.17 14.50
CA GLN A 374 -53.70 38.18 13.70
C GLN A 374 -55.22 37.93 13.61
N ARG A 375 -55.66 36.66 13.52
CA ARG A 375 -57.08 36.29 13.57
C ARG A 375 -57.70 36.59 14.94
N ALA A 376 -56.96 36.36 16.04
CA ALA A 376 -57.42 36.73 17.38
C ALA A 376 -57.62 38.24 17.54
N ILE A 377 -56.68 39.06 17.04
CA ILE A 377 -56.79 40.53 17.03
C ILE A 377 -57.98 40.99 16.16
N GLN A 378 -58.15 40.41 14.96
CA GLN A 378 -59.30 40.70 14.10
C GLN A 378 -60.63 40.37 14.78
N ARG A 379 -60.71 39.23 15.47
CA ARG A 379 -61.88 38.82 16.25
C ARG A 379 -62.22 39.81 17.38
N GLU A 380 -61.22 40.25 18.13
CA GLU A 380 -61.38 41.24 19.20
C GLU A 380 -61.85 42.59 18.66
N HIS A 381 -61.20 43.10 17.60
CA HIS A 381 -61.59 44.35 16.96
C HIS A 381 -63.00 44.27 16.34
N ALA A 382 -63.35 43.14 15.73
CA ALA A 382 -64.69 42.90 15.20
C ALA A 382 -65.75 42.87 16.31
N ALA A 383 -65.44 42.30 17.48
CA ALA A 383 -66.34 42.31 18.64
C ALA A 383 -66.50 43.73 19.25
N ALA A 384 -65.41 44.50 19.32
CA ALA A 384 -65.39 45.87 19.84
C ALA A 384 -66.10 46.88 18.92
N ALA A 385 -66.10 46.65 17.60
CA ALA A 385 -66.78 47.49 16.61
C ALA A 385 -68.32 47.37 16.61
N LEU A 386 -68.90 46.50 17.44
CA LEU A 386 -70.35 46.26 17.47
C LEU A 386 -71.09 47.33 18.29
N PRO A 387 -72.19 47.91 17.76
CA PRO A 387 -72.92 48.97 18.44
C PRO A 387 -73.51 48.49 19.78
N PRO A 388 -73.65 49.39 20.79
CA PRO A 388 -74.26 49.04 22.07
C PRO A 388 -75.65 48.45 21.87
N GLU A 389 -76.03 47.46 22.69
CA GLU A 389 -77.37 46.89 22.60
C GLU A 389 -78.44 47.94 22.91
N PRO A 390 -79.43 48.16 22.02
CA PRO A 390 -80.52 49.07 22.32
C PRO A 390 -81.46 48.48 23.38
N ASP A 391 -82.01 49.35 24.21
CA ASP A 391 -83.09 49.02 25.13
C ASP A 391 -84.33 48.49 24.39
N ALA A 392 -85.18 47.76 25.11
CA ALA A 392 -86.39 47.20 24.53
C ALA A 392 -87.38 48.32 24.14
N GLY A 393 -87.57 48.52 22.83
CA GLY A 393 -88.40 49.57 22.27
C GLY A 393 -88.80 49.30 20.81
N PRO A 394 -89.60 50.18 20.18
CA PRO A 394 -90.15 49.99 18.84
C PRO A 394 -89.13 50.04 17.70
N ASP A 395 -87.89 50.46 17.99
CA ASP A 395 -86.78 50.53 17.02
C ASP A 395 -85.69 49.45 17.24
N ALA A 396 -85.93 48.51 18.16
CA ALA A 396 -85.00 47.43 18.51
C ALA A 396 -85.38 46.11 17.82
N CYS A 397 -84.47 45.57 17.01
CA CYS A 397 -84.58 44.27 16.38
C CYS A 397 -83.82 43.20 17.21
N THR A 398 -84.49 42.10 17.56
CA THR A 398 -83.84 40.95 18.20
C THR A 398 -83.35 39.97 17.13
N VAL A 399 -82.04 39.82 16.99
CA VAL A 399 -81.43 38.87 16.04
C VAL A 399 -80.99 37.61 16.77
N ILE A 400 -81.47 36.46 16.32
CA ILE A 400 -81.10 35.14 16.82
C ILE A 400 -80.40 34.36 15.71
N VAL A 401 -79.20 33.86 15.97
CA VAL A 401 -78.41 33.08 15.02
C VAL A 401 -78.21 31.67 15.55
N ARG A 402 -78.53 30.68 14.73
CA ARG A 402 -78.18 29.27 14.96
C ARG A 402 -76.83 28.98 14.31
N MET A 403 -75.83 28.69 15.13
CA MET A 403 -74.53 28.19 14.66
C MET A 403 -74.68 26.74 14.17
N PRO A 404 -73.80 26.27 13.25
CA PRO A 404 -73.86 24.90 12.74
C PRO A 404 -73.71 23.86 13.86
N ASP A 405 -72.90 24.18 14.87
CA ASP A 405 -72.53 23.29 15.98
C ASP A 405 -73.62 23.17 17.07
N GLY A 406 -74.78 23.80 16.87
CA GLY A 406 -75.94 23.74 17.77
C GLY A 406 -76.21 24.93 18.71
N PRO A 407 -75.24 25.73 19.21
CA PRO A 407 -75.57 26.82 20.12
C PRO A 407 -76.29 27.97 19.39
N ARG A 408 -77.14 28.67 20.14
CA ARG A 408 -77.90 29.83 19.67
C ARG A 408 -77.34 31.09 20.32
N VAL A 409 -76.78 31.98 19.51
CA VAL A 409 -76.38 33.31 19.97
C VAL A 409 -77.48 34.31 19.63
N SER A 410 -77.75 35.25 20.53
CA SER A 410 -78.80 36.26 20.35
C SER A 410 -78.33 37.61 20.83
N ARG A 411 -78.55 38.65 20.02
CA ARG A 411 -78.20 40.04 20.34
C ARG A 411 -79.26 40.99 19.78
N ARG A 412 -79.47 42.12 20.44
CA ARG A 412 -80.33 43.19 19.96
C ARG A 412 -79.53 44.19 19.12
N PHE A 413 -80.11 44.64 18.03
CA PHE A 413 -79.56 45.65 17.12
C PHE A 413 -80.62 46.72 16.84
N ALA A 414 -80.20 47.91 16.39
CA ALA A 414 -81.15 48.91 15.91
C ALA A 414 -81.74 48.47 14.56
N LYS A 415 -82.97 48.85 14.26
CA LYS A 415 -83.61 48.54 12.97
C LYS A 415 -82.82 49.03 11.74
N ALA A 416 -82.08 50.13 11.89
CA ALA A 416 -81.20 50.71 10.87
C ALA A 416 -79.80 50.05 10.79
N THR A 417 -79.48 49.07 11.65
CA THR A 417 -78.20 48.34 11.58
C THR A 417 -78.14 47.49 10.31
N THR A 418 -76.99 47.51 9.62
CA THR A 418 -76.77 46.77 8.36
C THR A 418 -76.38 45.31 8.59
N LEU A 419 -76.65 44.46 7.60
CA LEU A 419 -76.28 43.05 7.63
C LEU A 419 -74.75 42.83 7.75
N ALA A 420 -73.92 43.79 7.32
CA ALA A 420 -72.48 43.80 7.55
C ALA A 420 -72.12 43.70 9.05
N VAL A 421 -72.78 44.49 9.90
CA VAL A 421 -72.53 44.52 11.35
C VAL A 421 -73.01 43.21 12.01
N VAL A 422 -74.14 42.67 11.54
CA VAL A 422 -74.64 41.36 11.98
C VAL A 422 -73.68 40.24 11.58
N ARG A 423 -73.09 40.29 10.38
CA ARG A 423 -72.06 39.34 9.93
C ARG A 423 -70.81 39.39 10.82
N GLY A 424 -70.25 40.57 11.08
CA GLY A 424 -69.09 40.74 11.97
C GLY A 424 -69.36 40.28 13.41
N TRP A 425 -70.61 40.39 13.90
CA TRP A 425 -71.01 39.81 15.18
C TRP A 425 -71.03 38.27 15.15
N VAL A 426 -71.55 37.66 14.09
CA VAL A 426 -71.57 36.19 13.95
C VAL A 426 -70.15 35.63 13.84
N GLU A 427 -69.29 36.27 13.04
CA GLU A 427 -67.90 35.92 12.85
C GLU A 427 -67.09 36.03 14.17
N SER A 428 -67.25 37.13 14.92
CA SER A 428 -66.61 37.28 16.24
C SER A 428 -67.19 36.35 17.32
N SER A 429 -68.39 35.80 17.11
CA SER A 429 -69.03 34.81 17.99
C SER A 429 -68.71 33.35 17.62
N SER A 430 -68.05 33.07 16.50
CA SER A 430 -67.71 31.70 16.06
C SER A 430 -66.72 30.99 17.00
N PRO A 431 -66.76 29.65 17.14
CA PRO A 431 -65.78 28.93 17.96
C PRO A 431 -64.34 29.12 17.44
N PRO A 432 -63.32 29.23 18.32
CA PRO A 432 -61.92 29.32 17.88
C PRO A 432 -61.47 28.04 17.14
N GLU A 433 -62.08 26.89 17.44
CA GLU A 433 -61.80 25.59 16.81
C GLU A 433 -62.31 25.50 15.36
N ARG A 434 -63.27 26.35 14.96
CA ARG A 434 -63.86 26.38 13.61
C ARG A 434 -64.21 27.83 13.23
N PRO A 435 -63.22 28.67 12.86
CA PRO A 435 -63.45 30.06 12.49
C PRO A 435 -64.20 30.14 11.14
N MET A 436 -65.35 30.80 11.15
CA MET A 436 -66.21 30.89 9.96
C MET A 436 -65.82 32.11 9.11
N ALA A 437 -64.78 31.97 8.29
CA ALA A 437 -64.33 33.05 7.39
C ALA A 437 -65.29 33.27 6.19
N SER A 438 -66.00 32.23 5.75
CA SER A 438 -66.94 32.28 4.63
C SER A 438 -68.26 31.56 4.97
N PHE A 439 -69.30 32.35 5.22
CA PHE A 439 -70.64 31.86 5.51
C PHE A 439 -71.73 32.76 4.93
N GLU A 440 -72.89 32.15 4.68
CA GLU A 440 -74.13 32.81 4.28
C GLU A 440 -75.09 32.86 5.48
N LEU A 441 -75.69 34.03 5.73
CA LEU A 441 -76.77 34.17 6.71
C LEU A 441 -78.13 33.93 6.03
N VAL A 442 -78.76 32.79 6.30
CA VAL A 442 -80.04 32.41 5.70
C VAL A 442 -81.18 32.63 6.69
N SER A 443 -82.13 33.50 6.38
CA SER A 443 -83.38 33.63 7.13
C SER A 443 -84.48 32.77 6.49
N ASN A 444 -85.34 32.16 7.31
CA ASN A 444 -86.51 31.43 6.82
C ASN A 444 -87.75 32.33 6.63
N TYR A 445 -87.82 33.49 7.30
CA TYR A 445 -88.98 34.39 7.23
C TYR A 445 -88.62 35.83 7.66
N PRO A 446 -88.75 36.83 6.76
CA PRO A 446 -88.76 36.69 5.30
C PRO A 446 -87.54 35.91 4.79
N ARG A 447 -87.68 35.22 3.65
CA ARG A 447 -86.58 34.44 3.06
C ARG A 447 -85.57 35.37 2.40
N SER A 448 -84.53 35.73 3.13
CA SER A 448 -83.39 36.51 2.65
C SER A 448 -82.08 35.75 2.86
N VAL A 449 -81.13 35.93 1.93
CA VAL A 449 -79.77 35.39 2.02
C VAL A 449 -78.80 36.57 2.12
N GLY A 450 -78.19 36.73 3.28
CA GLY A 450 -77.07 37.63 3.52
C GLY A 450 -75.79 37.03 2.95
N THR A 451 -75.59 37.19 1.65
CA THR A 451 -74.30 36.99 0.96
C THR A 451 -73.46 38.26 1.06
N GLU A 452 -72.17 38.19 0.71
CA GLU A 452 -71.25 39.35 0.76
C GLU A 452 -71.76 40.55 -0.06
N ALA A 453 -72.45 40.29 -1.18
CA ALA A 453 -73.05 41.28 -2.06
C ALA A 453 -74.20 42.10 -1.42
N ASN A 454 -74.88 41.57 -0.40
CA ASN A 454 -76.08 42.18 0.21
C ASN A 454 -75.82 42.77 1.61
N THR A 455 -74.55 42.91 2.00
CA THR A 455 -74.12 43.35 3.34
C THR A 455 -74.53 44.79 3.70
N GLY A 456 -74.77 45.66 2.71
CA GLY A 456 -75.13 47.07 2.92
C GLY A 456 -76.59 47.32 3.35
N ILE A 457 -77.48 46.33 3.27
CA ILE A 457 -78.93 46.49 3.54
C ILE A 457 -79.19 46.51 5.05
N SER A 458 -80.10 47.36 5.53
CA SER A 458 -80.52 47.40 6.95
C SER A 458 -81.50 46.29 7.34
N LEU A 459 -81.62 46.00 8.63
CA LEU A 459 -82.57 45.02 9.17
C LEU A 459 -84.05 45.41 8.90
N GLU A 460 -84.36 46.70 8.85
CA GLU A 460 -85.69 47.22 8.49
C GLU A 460 -85.99 47.01 7.00
N GLU A 461 -85.08 47.41 6.09
CA GLU A 461 -85.23 47.24 4.64
C GLU A 461 -85.29 45.77 4.21
N ALA A 462 -84.58 44.88 4.94
CA ALA A 462 -84.63 43.44 4.74
C ALA A 462 -85.92 42.78 5.29
N GLY A 463 -86.81 43.54 5.95
CA GLY A 463 -88.06 43.04 6.52
C GLY A 463 -87.88 42.15 7.76
N LEU A 464 -86.75 42.28 8.46
CA LEU A 464 -86.33 41.39 9.55
C LEU A 464 -86.66 41.95 10.96
N HIS A 465 -87.32 43.11 11.02
CA HIS A 465 -87.81 43.73 12.25
C HIS A 465 -89.24 43.22 12.61
N PRO A 466 -89.59 42.99 13.88
CA PRO A 466 -88.82 43.22 15.12
C PRO A 466 -87.95 42.03 15.57
N GLN A 467 -88.00 40.89 14.86
CA GLN A 467 -87.23 39.70 15.23
C GLN A 467 -86.73 38.95 13.99
N ALA A 468 -85.42 38.76 13.92
CA ALA A 468 -84.76 37.98 12.87
C ALA A 468 -84.29 36.63 13.42
N THR A 469 -84.46 35.55 12.65
CA THR A 469 -83.82 34.25 12.95
C THR A 469 -83.01 33.78 11.74
N PHE A 470 -81.68 33.79 11.88
CA PHE A 470 -80.75 33.30 10.88
C PHE A 470 -80.23 31.91 11.21
N PHE A 471 -79.94 31.17 10.14
CA PHE A 471 -79.17 29.94 10.14
C PHE A 471 -77.88 30.23 9.41
N VAL A 472 -76.74 29.89 10.02
CA VAL A 472 -75.44 30.02 9.35
C VAL A 472 -75.26 28.82 8.43
N LYS A 473 -75.09 29.07 7.14
CA LYS A 473 -74.72 28.05 6.15
C LYS A 473 -73.26 28.26 5.77
N GLU A 474 -72.42 27.26 6.01
CA GLU A 474 -71.04 27.25 5.52
C GLU A 474 -71.04 27.27 4.00
N ALA A 475 -70.16 28.10 3.40
CA ALA A 475 -69.92 28.02 1.97
C ALA A 475 -69.28 26.65 1.67
N GLN A 476 -69.91 25.85 0.80
CA GLN A 476 -69.27 24.61 0.33
C GLN A 476 -68.04 25.01 -0.50
N ALA A 477 -66.86 24.57 -0.07
CA ALA A 477 -65.68 24.60 -0.91
C ALA A 477 -65.88 23.59 -2.05
N GLU A 478 -65.87 24.09 -3.28
CA GLU A 478 -65.84 23.31 -4.53
C GLU A 478 -64.39 23.08 -4.97
#